data_AF-A0A4Y8XZD9-F1
#
_entry.id   AF-A0A4Y8XZD9-F1
#
_cell.length_a   1.000
_cell.length_b   1.000
_cell.length_c   1.000
_cell.angle_alpha   90.00
_cell.angle_beta   90.00
_cell.angle_gamma   90.00
#
_symmetry.space_group_name_H-M   'P 1'
#
loop_
_entity.id
_entity.type
_entity.pdbx_description
1 polymer ?
#
loop_
_entity_poly.entity_id
_entity_poly.type
_entity_poly.pdbx_seq_one_letter_code
_entity_poly.pdbx_strand_id
1 'polypeptide(L)'
;MPQTDGARLFRETWIAGVRKHYPGEPKAGYVTPWDETPAWERQAAGAVYDQVSQFLRASDGHASRLSREQKGRFVATCWTAQMYKHFEDPKPGYVADWSDLPDWQRETDADIFVAIEESTAAHN
;
A
#
# COMPACT_ATOMS: atom_id res chain seq x y z
N MET A 1 12.92 2.74 -10.96
CA MET A 1 12.94 1.35 -10.46
C MET A 1 12.22 0.44 -11.44
N PRO A 2 12.72 -0.79 -11.69
CA PRO A 2 11.94 -1.85 -12.30
C PRO A 2 10.59 -2.01 -11.58
N GLN A 3 9.53 -2.32 -12.33
CA GLN A 3 8.18 -2.50 -11.77
C GLN A 3 8.14 -3.54 -10.62
N THR A 4 9.00 -4.57 -10.71
CA THR A 4 9.17 -5.59 -9.67
C THR A 4 9.69 -5.02 -8.35
N ASP A 5 10.60 -4.05 -8.39
CA ASP A 5 11.21 -3.47 -7.18
C ASP A 5 10.21 -2.60 -6.42
N GLY A 6 9.37 -1.85 -7.14
CA GLY A 6 8.31 -1.04 -6.52
C GLY A 6 7.19 -1.87 -5.90
N ALA A 7 6.76 -2.94 -6.59
CA ALA A 7 5.80 -3.89 -6.05
C ALA A 7 6.34 -4.60 -4.80
N ARG A 8 7.63 -4.95 -4.80
CA ARG A 8 8.31 -5.55 -3.66
C ARG A 8 8.39 -4.59 -2.48
N LEU A 9 8.77 -3.33 -2.72
CA LEU A 9 8.78 -2.29 -1.68
C LEU A 9 7.42 -2.17 -1.00
N PHE A 10 6.33 -2.01 -1.79
CA PHE A 10 4.97 -1.97 -1.25
C PHE A 10 4.70 -3.15 -0.33
N ARG A 11 5.02 -4.37 -0.79
CA ARG A 11 4.70 -5.59 -0.04
C ARG A 11 5.53 -5.71 1.23
N GLU A 12 6.82 -5.40 1.18
CA GLU A 12 7.70 -5.45 2.34
C GLU A 12 7.32 -4.39 3.38
N THR A 13 6.92 -3.19 2.93
CA THR A 13 6.40 -2.15 3.82
C THR A 13 5.07 -2.55 4.46
N TRP A 14 4.16 -3.20 3.72
CA TRP A 14 2.95 -3.79 4.31
C TRP A 14 3.29 -4.79 5.43
N ILE A 15 4.23 -5.72 5.20
CA ILE A 15 4.63 -6.71 6.22
C ILE A 15 5.20 -6.01 7.45
N ALA A 16 6.06 -5.01 7.24
CA ALA A 16 6.64 -4.24 8.33
C ALA A 16 5.57 -3.48 9.13
N GLY A 17 4.62 -2.84 8.45
CA GLY A 17 3.50 -2.14 9.08
C GLY A 17 2.58 -3.07 9.85
N VAL A 18 2.22 -4.23 9.28
CA VAL A 18 1.47 -5.28 9.99
C VAL A 18 2.20 -5.71 11.26
N ARG A 19 3.50 -6.03 11.18
CA ARG A 19 4.29 -6.44 12.35
C ARG A 19 4.39 -5.35 13.43
N LYS A 20 4.33 -4.09 13.03
CA LYS A 20 4.46 -2.93 13.92
C LYS A 20 3.13 -2.55 14.59
N HIS A 21 2.03 -2.60 13.85
CA HIS A 21 0.76 -2.00 14.25
C HIS A 21 -0.34 -3.03 14.54
N TYR A 22 -0.28 -4.23 13.97
CA TYR A 22 -1.34 -5.23 14.15
C TYR A 22 -1.39 -5.71 15.61
N PRO A 23 -2.57 -5.71 16.27
CA PRO A 23 -2.68 -6.19 17.63
C PRO A 23 -2.56 -7.71 17.68
N GLY A 24 -1.54 -8.21 18.36
CA GLY A 24 -1.30 -9.65 18.56
C GLY A 24 -0.62 -10.31 17.37
N GLU A 25 -0.86 -11.61 17.18
CA GLU A 25 -0.19 -12.39 16.14
C GLU A 25 -0.86 -12.18 14.76
N PRO A 26 -0.14 -11.71 13.74
CA PRO A 26 -0.68 -11.53 12.41
C PRO A 26 -1.10 -12.84 11.75
N LYS A 27 -2.13 -12.79 10.91
CA LYS A 27 -2.48 -13.93 10.03
C LYS A 27 -1.32 -14.21 9.07
N ALA A 28 -1.04 -15.48 8.79
CA ALA A 28 0.02 -15.89 7.86
C ALA A 28 -0.05 -15.15 6.52
N GLY A 29 -1.26 -14.99 5.95
CA GLY A 29 -1.47 -14.26 4.70
C GLY A 29 -1.08 -12.78 4.74
N TYR A 30 -1.12 -12.12 5.90
CA TYR A 30 -0.70 -10.72 6.01
C TYR A 30 0.83 -10.58 5.90
N VAL A 31 1.57 -11.60 6.33
CA VAL A 31 3.03 -11.60 6.43
C VAL A 31 3.72 -12.55 5.44
N THR A 32 3.00 -13.08 4.45
CA THR A 32 3.55 -13.91 3.38
C THR A 32 4.74 -13.21 2.70
N PRO A 33 5.93 -13.84 2.64
CA PRO A 33 7.11 -13.28 1.99
C PRO A 33 6.88 -13.01 0.50
N TRP A 34 7.63 -12.05 -0.05
CA TRP A 34 7.51 -11.66 -1.46
C TRP A 34 7.53 -12.84 -2.43
N ASP A 35 8.44 -13.79 -2.25
CA ASP A 35 8.61 -14.93 -3.16
C ASP A 35 7.38 -15.84 -3.20
N GLU A 36 6.59 -15.85 -2.14
CA GLU A 36 5.35 -16.63 -1.99
C GLU A 36 4.07 -15.81 -2.28
N THR A 37 4.19 -14.48 -2.44
CA THR A 37 3.05 -13.60 -2.71
C THR A 37 2.33 -13.99 -4.01
N PRO A 38 1.00 -14.13 -4.04
CA PRO A 38 0.26 -14.45 -5.27
C PRO A 38 0.49 -13.42 -6.40
N ALA A 39 0.45 -13.88 -7.65
CA ALA A 39 0.73 -13.03 -8.82
C ALA A 39 -0.19 -11.81 -8.92
N TRP A 40 -1.49 -11.97 -8.63
CA TRP A 40 -2.45 -10.86 -8.64
C TRP A 40 -2.10 -9.80 -7.60
N GLU A 41 -1.60 -10.22 -6.43
CA GLU A 41 -1.25 -9.33 -5.34
C GLU A 41 0.03 -8.55 -5.66
N ARG A 42 1.01 -9.19 -6.32
CA ARG A 42 2.21 -8.51 -6.85
C ARG A 42 1.84 -7.45 -7.89
N GLN A 43 0.88 -7.75 -8.78
CA GLN A 43 0.40 -6.78 -9.77
C GLN A 43 -0.33 -5.61 -9.12
N ALA A 44 -1.19 -5.88 -8.14
CA ALA A 44 -1.89 -4.84 -7.37
C ALA A 44 -0.89 -3.95 -6.61
N ALA A 45 0.07 -4.54 -5.90
CA ALA A 45 1.13 -3.83 -5.19
C ALA A 45 1.94 -2.91 -6.12
N GLY A 46 2.33 -3.40 -7.30
CA GLY A 46 3.00 -2.59 -8.32
C GLY A 46 2.15 -1.44 -8.83
N ALA A 47 0.85 -1.68 -9.08
CA ALA A 47 -0.06 -0.64 -9.51
C ALA A 47 -0.22 0.47 -8.46
N VAL A 48 -0.38 0.12 -7.18
CA VAL A 48 -0.48 1.11 -6.10
C VAL A 48 0.83 1.89 -5.95
N TYR A 49 1.99 1.22 -6.02
CA TYR A 49 3.29 1.88 -6.05
C TYR A 49 3.38 2.94 -7.17
N ASP A 50 2.99 2.57 -8.38
CA ASP A 50 3.02 3.46 -9.55
C ASP A 50 2.06 4.63 -9.38
N GLN A 51 0.87 4.41 -8.81
CA GLN A 51 -0.12 5.46 -8.55
C GLN A 51 0.40 6.50 -7.53
N VAL A 52 1.00 6.06 -6.43
CA VAL A 52 1.61 6.95 -5.43
C VAL A 52 2.78 7.72 -6.04
N SER A 53 3.66 7.02 -6.76
CA SER A 53 4.82 7.65 -7.42
C SER A 53 4.40 8.70 -8.45
N GLN A 54 3.36 8.42 -9.25
CA GLN A 54 2.82 9.37 -10.22
C GLN A 54 2.16 10.57 -9.53
N PHE A 55 1.44 10.35 -8.43
CA PHE A 55 0.83 11.43 -7.65
C PHE A 55 1.87 12.38 -7.04
N LEU A 56 2.97 11.83 -6.51
CA LEU A 56 4.11 12.61 -6.03
C LEU A 56 4.75 13.44 -7.16
N ARG A 57 4.99 12.84 -8.33
CA ARG A 57 5.54 13.56 -9.50
C ARG A 57 4.60 14.63 -10.04
N ALA A 58 3.31 14.32 -10.18
CA ALA A 58 2.31 15.24 -10.71
C ALA A 58 2.10 16.47 -9.81
N SER A 59 2.47 16.37 -8.54
CA SER A 59 2.41 17.48 -7.58
C SER A 59 3.76 18.16 -7.36
N ASP A 60 4.77 17.89 -8.17
CA ASP A 60 6.15 18.36 -7.98
C ASP A 60 6.67 18.12 -6.54
N GLY A 61 6.29 16.98 -5.97
CA GLY A 61 6.63 16.58 -4.61
C GLY A 61 5.82 17.27 -3.49
N HIS A 62 4.88 18.17 -3.80
CA HIS A 62 4.07 18.84 -2.78
C HIS A 62 3.12 17.89 -2.02
N ALA A 63 2.78 16.73 -2.58
CA ALA A 63 2.03 15.70 -1.87
C ALA A 63 2.76 15.16 -0.62
N SER A 64 4.06 15.43 -0.45
CA SER A 64 4.81 15.19 0.80
C SER A 64 4.19 15.87 2.03
N ARG A 65 3.51 17.01 1.82
CA ARG A 65 2.90 17.85 2.87
C ARG A 65 1.53 17.35 3.33
N LEU A 66 0.98 16.33 2.69
CA LEU A 66 -0.30 15.73 3.10
C LEU A 66 -0.20 15.17 4.52
N SER A 67 -1.32 15.22 5.25
CA SER A 67 -1.41 14.59 6.56
C SER A 67 -1.24 13.07 6.44
N ARG A 68 -0.85 12.44 7.55
CA ARG A 68 -0.71 10.98 7.61
C ARG A 68 -2.00 10.25 7.20
N GLU A 69 -3.15 10.77 7.65
CA GLU A 69 -4.47 10.26 7.26
C GLU A 69 -4.70 10.38 5.76
N GLN A 70 -4.39 11.53 5.15
CA GLN A 70 -4.55 11.74 3.70
C GLN A 70 -3.67 10.78 2.89
N LYS A 71 -2.42 10.55 3.35
CA LYS A 71 -1.48 9.60 2.74
C LYS A 71 -2.02 8.16 2.80
N GLY A 72 -2.44 7.70 3.98
CA GLY A 72 -3.00 6.37 4.16
C GLY A 72 -4.29 6.17 3.35
N ARG A 73 -5.19 7.15 3.37
CA ARG A 73 -6.46 7.09 2.62
C ARG A 73 -6.25 7.01 1.12
N PHE A 74 -5.24 7.68 0.59
CA PHE A 74 -4.87 7.57 -0.82
C PHE A 74 -4.45 6.14 -1.18
N VAL A 75 -3.54 5.54 -0.39
CA VAL A 75 -3.11 4.14 -0.58
C VAL A 75 -4.28 3.17 -0.48
N ALA A 76 -5.13 3.30 0.54
CA ALA A 76 -6.31 2.46 0.74
C ALA A 76 -7.27 2.53 -0.47
N THR A 77 -7.50 3.74 -1.00
CA THR A 77 -8.35 3.94 -2.18
C THR A 77 -7.76 3.27 -3.42
N CYS A 78 -6.45 3.43 -3.65
CA CYS A 78 -5.75 2.77 -4.75
C CYS A 78 -5.82 1.24 -4.64
N TRP A 79 -5.62 0.69 -3.44
CA TRP A 79 -5.71 -0.74 -3.17
C TRP A 79 -7.13 -1.29 -3.42
N THR A 80 -8.16 -0.63 -2.91
CA THR A 80 -9.56 -1.00 -3.13
C THR A 80 -9.90 -1.07 -4.62
N ALA A 81 -9.42 -0.12 -5.42
CA ALA A 81 -9.58 -0.18 -6.89
C ALA A 81 -8.91 -1.42 -7.51
N GLN A 82 -7.75 -1.86 -6.99
CA GLN A 82 -7.13 -3.11 -7.43
C GLN A 82 -7.94 -4.34 -7.01
N MET A 83 -8.59 -4.32 -5.83
CA MET A 83 -9.45 -5.43 -5.41
C MET A 83 -10.62 -5.62 -6.39
N TYR A 84 -11.30 -4.54 -6.78
CA TYR A 84 -12.36 -4.61 -7.80
C TYR A 84 -11.87 -5.02 -9.19
N LYS A 85 -10.62 -4.70 -9.55
CA LYS A 85 -10.01 -5.15 -10.81
C LYS A 85 -9.74 -6.65 -10.82
N HIS A 86 -9.29 -7.22 -9.70
CA HIS A 86 -8.84 -8.61 -9.63
C HIS A 86 -9.93 -9.60 -9.17
N PHE A 87 -10.99 -9.11 -8.53
CA PHE A 87 -12.10 -9.93 -8.03
C PHE A 87 -13.44 -9.32 -8.46
N GLU A 88 -14.28 -10.13 -9.10
CA GLU A 88 -15.65 -9.72 -9.49
C GLU A 88 -16.55 -9.48 -8.27
N ASP A 89 -16.39 -10.30 -7.22
CA ASP A 89 -17.09 -10.19 -5.94
C ASP A 89 -16.07 -10.23 -4.78
N PRO A 90 -15.38 -9.11 -4.47
CA PRO A 90 -14.39 -9.07 -3.41
C PRO A 90 -15.07 -9.18 -2.04
N LYS A 91 -14.38 -9.83 -1.09
CA LYS A 91 -14.86 -9.89 0.31
C LYS A 91 -15.04 -8.48 0.86
N PRO A 92 -16.08 -8.20 1.68
CA PRO A 92 -16.32 -6.86 2.23
C PRO A 92 -15.09 -6.25 2.93
N GLY A 93 -14.31 -7.07 3.66
CA GLY A 93 -13.09 -6.61 4.32
C GLY A 93 -11.93 -6.22 3.39
N TYR A 94 -11.98 -6.58 2.09
CA TYR A 94 -10.99 -6.14 1.10
C TYR A 94 -11.32 -4.77 0.50
N VAL A 95 -12.58 -4.35 0.60
CA VAL A 95 -13.10 -3.12 -0.02
C VAL A 95 -13.79 -2.20 0.99
N ALA A 96 -13.47 -2.36 2.27
CA ALA A 96 -13.99 -1.52 3.34
C ALA A 96 -13.60 -0.06 3.10
N ASP A 97 -14.53 0.87 3.37
CA ASP A 97 -14.23 2.30 3.29
C ASP A 97 -13.28 2.72 4.43
N TRP A 98 -12.62 3.86 4.26
CA TRP A 98 -11.61 4.37 5.20
C TRP A 98 -12.09 4.46 6.65
N SER A 99 -13.34 4.87 6.86
CA SER A 99 -13.94 4.98 8.20
C SER A 99 -14.03 3.63 8.91
N ASP A 100 -14.17 2.56 8.13
CA ASP A 100 -14.41 1.19 8.62
C ASP A 100 -13.11 0.38 8.72
N LEU A 101 -12.00 0.90 8.20
CA LEU A 101 -10.69 0.27 8.35
C LEU A 101 -10.22 0.30 9.82
N PRO A 102 -9.59 -0.78 10.31
CA PRO A 102 -9.00 -0.77 11.64
C PRO A 102 -7.76 0.15 11.67
N ASP A 103 -7.49 0.76 12.83
CA ASP A 103 -6.38 1.72 13.02
C ASP A 103 -5.03 1.18 12.54
N TRP A 104 -4.72 -0.08 12.84
CA TRP A 104 -3.45 -0.68 12.44
C TRP A 104 -3.25 -0.72 10.93
N GLN A 105 -4.34 -0.88 10.17
CA GLN A 105 -4.29 -0.93 8.71
C GLN A 105 -4.15 0.48 8.15
N ARG A 106 -4.88 1.45 8.71
CA ARG A 106 -4.72 2.88 8.36
C ARG A 106 -3.28 3.36 8.54
N GLU A 107 -2.65 2.95 9.64
CA GLU A 107 -1.24 3.26 9.93
C GLU A 107 -0.27 2.56 8.97
N THR A 108 -0.56 1.30 8.60
CA THR A 108 0.22 0.55 7.62
C THR A 108 0.14 1.17 6.22
N ASP A 109 -1.06 1.57 5.78
CA ASP A 109 -1.27 2.23 4.50
C ASP A 109 -0.53 3.59 4.43
N ALA A 110 -0.51 4.33 5.55
CA ALA A 110 0.27 5.55 5.64
C ALA A 110 1.78 5.31 5.58
N ASP A 111 2.28 4.25 6.24
CA ASP A 111 3.69 3.84 6.17
C ASP A 111 4.10 3.44 4.74
N ILE A 112 3.21 2.78 3.99
CA ILE A 112 3.42 2.47 2.57
C ILE A 112 3.62 3.74 1.74
N PHE A 113 2.76 4.75 1.90
CA PHE A 113 2.91 6.01 1.17
C PHE A 113 4.29 6.63 1.45
N VAL A 114 4.68 6.71 2.72
CA VAL A 114 5.96 7.33 3.15
C VAL A 114 7.15 6.54 2.59
N ALA A 115 7.12 5.21 2.59
CA ALA A 115 8.20 4.42 2.02
C ALA A 115 8.37 4.65 0.51
N ILE A 116 7.26 4.80 -0.22
CA ILE A 116 7.28 5.13 -1.65
C ILE A 116 7.81 6.55 -1.86
N GLU A 117 7.39 7.51 -1.05
CA GLU A 117 7.89 8.88 -1.06
C GLU A 117 9.42 8.93 -0.90
N GLU A 118 9.97 8.28 0.12
CA GLU A 118 11.41 8.20 0.38
C GLU A 118 12.17 7.53 -0.78
N SER A 119 11.61 6.43 -1.31
CA SER A 119 12.13 5.74 -2.48
C SER A 119 12.23 6.65 -3.71
N THR A 120 11.21 7.49 -3.95
CA THR A 120 11.21 8.44 -5.07
C THR A 120 12.16 9.62 -4.86
N ALA A 121 12.33 10.09 -3.62
CA ALA A 121 13.23 11.19 -3.29
C ALA A 121 14.71 10.80 -3.44
N ALA A 122 15.08 9.54 -3.15
CA ALA A 122 16.45 9.05 -3.28
C ALA A 122 16.98 8.98 -4.73
N HIS A 123 16.15 9.26 -5.73
CA HIS A 123 16.46 9.13 -7.15
C HIS A 123 16.32 10.45 -7.95
N ASN A 124 16.09 11.57 -7.28
CA ASN A 124 16.13 12.93 -7.83
C ASN A 124 17.41 13.64 -7.39
#